data_AF-A0A9P7C5E6-F1
#
_entry.id   AF-A0A9P7C5E6-F1
#
_cell.length_a   1.000
_cell.length_b   1.000
_cell.length_c   1.000
_cell.angle_alpha   90.00
_cell.angle_beta   90.00
_cell.angle_gamma   90.00
#
_symmetry.space_group_name_H-M   'P 1'
#
loop_
_entity.id
_entity.type
_entity.pdbx_description
1 polymer ?
#
loop_
_entity_poly.entity_id
_entity_poly.type
_entity_poly.pdbx_seq_one_letter_code
_entity_poly.pdbx_strand_id
1 'polypeptide(L)'
;MLGSLLDLPPDLRLSLLPRSVATPFAVAVSSHVGGVPDLTAVFVIVTGVFGAAIGQLMRRWLPLRSTLARGALFGMGAHGAGTAKARELAAEEGAVAGLVMVMAGLFNVLVTPAVVVGLLA
;
A
#
# COMPACT_ATOMS: atom_id res chain seq x y z
N MET A 1 7.96 -12.97 -7.83
CA MET A 1 8.61 -13.61 -6.67
C MET A 1 7.63 -14.55 -5.95
N LEU A 2 6.58 -14.09 -5.27
CA LEU A 2 5.62 -15.01 -4.60
C LEU A 2 4.79 -15.87 -5.58
N GLY A 3 4.19 -15.27 -6.61
CA GLY A 3 3.36 -16.05 -7.54
C GLY A 3 4.11 -17.05 -8.41
N SER A 4 5.41 -16.85 -8.61
CA SER A 4 6.30 -17.82 -9.29
C SER A 4 6.74 -18.96 -8.36
N LEU A 5 6.79 -18.72 -7.05
CA LEU A 5 7.10 -19.74 -6.03
C LEU A 5 5.91 -20.67 -5.75
N LEU A 6 4.69 -20.17 -5.95
CA LEU A 6 3.43 -20.89 -5.71
C LEU A 6 2.81 -21.48 -6.99
N ASP A 7 3.55 -21.46 -8.10
CA ASP A 7 3.13 -21.92 -9.42
C ASP A 7 1.72 -21.46 -9.84
N LEU A 8 1.43 -20.18 -9.57
CA LEU A 8 0.09 -19.63 -9.78
C LEU A 8 -0.19 -19.42 -11.28
N PRO A 9 -1.46 -19.54 -11.71
CA PRO A 9 -1.88 -19.20 -13.06
C PRO A 9 -1.47 -17.78 -13.47
N PRO A 10 -1.21 -17.51 -14.76
CA PRO A 10 -0.73 -16.21 -15.25
C PRO A 10 -1.58 -15.04 -14.77
N ASP A 11 -2.90 -15.15 -14.89
CA ASP A 11 -3.85 -14.09 -14.54
C ASP A 11 -3.78 -13.75 -13.03
N LEU A 12 -3.66 -14.79 -12.19
CA LEU A 12 -3.51 -14.63 -10.74
C LEU A 12 -2.18 -13.96 -10.40
N ARG A 13 -1.11 -14.32 -11.09
CA ARG A 13 0.21 -13.71 -10.91
C ARG A 13 0.20 -12.23 -11.26
N LEU A 14 -0.45 -11.88 -12.38
CA LEU A 14 -0.56 -10.50 -12.86
C LEU A 14 -1.40 -9.66 -11.90
N SER A 15 -2.51 -10.19 -11.38
CA SER A 15 -3.30 -9.54 -10.33
C SER A 15 -2.54 -9.37 -9.01
N LEU A 16 -1.64 -10.29 -8.69
CA LEU A 16 -0.88 -10.27 -7.43
C LEU A 16 0.30 -9.29 -7.47
N LEU A 17 0.76 -8.87 -8.66
CA LEU A 17 1.88 -7.95 -8.83
C LEU A 17 1.69 -6.62 -8.07
N PRO A 18 0.60 -5.87 -8.27
CA PRO A 18 0.42 -4.56 -7.63
C PRO A 18 -0.13 -4.62 -6.20
N ARG A 19 -0.14 -5.79 -5.55
CA ARG A 19 -0.73 -6.00 -4.20
C ARG A 19 -0.20 -5.07 -3.10
N SER A 20 0.97 -4.47 -3.29
CA SER A 20 1.64 -3.60 -2.32
C SER A 20 1.47 -2.12 -2.62
N VAL A 21 0.57 -1.76 -3.54
CA VAL A 21 0.22 -0.37 -3.88
C VAL A 21 -1.20 -0.08 -3.35
N ALA A 22 -1.53 1.19 -3.11
CA ALA A 22 -2.89 1.57 -2.74
C ALA A 22 -3.91 1.17 -3.83
N THR A 23 -5.08 0.72 -3.39
CA THR A 23 -6.11 0.06 -4.22
C THR A 23 -6.42 0.76 -5.55
N PRO A 24 -6.65 2.10 -5.59
CA PRO A 24 -7.00 2.76 -6.86
C PRO A 24 -5.89 2.63 -7.91
N PHE A 25 -4.63 2.79 -7.50
CA PHE A 25 -3.49 2.65 -8.39
C PHE A 25 -3.25 1.18 -8.74
N ALA A 26 -3.39 0.27 -7.78
CA ALA A 26 -3.18 -1.16 -8.00
C ALA A 26 -4.17 -1.73 -9.03
N VAL A 27 -5.45 -1.36 -8.91
CA VAL A 27 -6.51 -1.73 -9.86
C VAL A 27 -6.21 -1.16 -11.24
N ALA A 28 -5.80 0.11 -11.34
CA ALA A 28 -5.43 0.72 -12.60
C ALA A 28 -4.27 -0.03 -13.28
N VAL A 29 -3.19 -0.34 -12.53
CA VAL A 29 -2.04 -1.10 -13.04
C VAL A 29 -2.47 -2.50 -13.47
N SER A 30 -3.28 -3.20 -12.66
CA SER A 30 -3.79 -4.54 -12.99
C SER A 30 -4.46 -4.59 -14.35
N SER A 31 -5.34 -3.62 -14.64
CA SER A 31 -6.03 -3.54 -15.93
C SER A 31 -5.08 -3.34 -17.11
N HIS A 32 -3.95 -2.64 -16.91
CA HIS A 32 -2.95 -2.41 -17.97
C HIS A 32 -2.04 -3.62 -18.21
N VAL A 33 -1.76 -4.41 -17.18
CA VAL A 33 -0.85 -5.57 -17.26
C VAL A 33 -1.57 -6.89 -17.55
N GLY A 34 -2.89 -6.86 -17.79
CA GLY A 34 -3.70 -8.05 -18.08
C GLY A 34 -4.09 -8.89 -16.85
N GLY A 35 -4.01 -8.32 -15.64
CA GLY A 35 -4.52 -8.96 -14.42
C GLY A 35 -6.00 -8.68 -14.19
N VAL A 36 -6.67 -9.52 -13.40
CA VAL A 36 -8.06 -9.35 -12.96
C VAL A 36 -8.14 -8.28 -11.85
N PRO A 37 -8.80 -7.13 -12.06
CA PRO A 37 -8.88 -6.04 -11.09
C PRO A 37 -9.50 -6.42 -9.74
N ASP A 38 -10.53 -7.26 -9.76
CA ASP A 38 -11.23 -7.68 -8.54
C ASP A 38 -10.32 -8.52 -7.63
N LEU A 39 -9.54 -9.43 -8.21
CA LEU A 39 -8.54 -10.20 -7.48
C LEU A 39 -7.42 -9.31 -6.94
N THR A 40 -7.01 -8.31 -7.71
CA THR A 40 -6.03 -7.31 -7.27
C THR A 40 -6.52 -6.56 -6.03
N ALA A 41 -7.77 -6.10 -6.02
CA ALA A 41 -8.34 -5.43 -4.86
C ALA A 41 -8.34 -6.34 -3.62
N VAL A 42 -8.69 -7.62 -3.78
CA VAL A 42 -8.61 -8.61 -2.69
C VAL A 42 -7.19 -8.75 -2.18
N PHE A 43 -6.19 -8.90 -3.07
CA PHE A 43 -4.80 -9.02 -2.65
C PHE A 43 -4.30 -7.78 -1.91
N VAL A 44 -4.66 -6.58 -2.37
CA VAL A 44 -4.32 -5.31 -1.69
C VAL A 44 -4.95 -5.23 -0.30
N ILE A 45 -6.20 -5.69 -0.14
CA ILE A 45 -6.85 -5.74 1.17
C ILE A 45 -6.11 -6.71 2.09
N VAL A 46 -5.82 -7.92 1.62
CA VAL A 46 -5.11 -8.94 2.41
C VAL A 46 -3.75 -8.43 2.87
N THR A 47 -2.95 -7.86 1.96
CA THR A 47 -1.63 -7.31 2.29
C THR A 47 -1.74 -6.11 3.22
N GLY A 48 -2.71 -5.22 3.00
CA GLY A 48 -2.94 -4.05 3.84
C GLY A 48 -3.33 -4.43 5.26
N VAL A 49 -4.27 -5.36 5.43
CA VAL A 49 -4.70 -5.86 6.75
C VAL A 49 -3.54 -6.54 7.47
N PHE A 50 -2.79 -7.39 6.78
CA PHE A 50 -1.62 -8.05 7.34
C PHE A 50 -0.53 -7.04 7.75
N GLY A 51 -0.28 -6.04 6.90
CA GLY A 51 0.62 -4.93 7.19
C GLY A 51 0.17 -4.11 8.40
N ALA A 52 -1.13 -3.88 8.58
CA ALA A 52 -1.65 -3.18 9.75
C ALA A 52 -1.47 -3.98 11.05
N ALA A 53 -1.66 -5.31 11.00
CA ALA A 53 -1.40 -6.20 12.13
C ALA A 53 0.09 -6.20 12.52
N ILE A 54 0.99 -6.33 11.54
CA ILE A 54 2.44 -6.23 11.76
C ILE A 54 2.81 -4.84 12.27
N GLY A 55 2.26 -3.78 11.69
CA GLY A 55 2.50 -2.40 12.11
C GLY A 55 2.13 -2.17 13.59
N GLN A 56 1.07 -2.81 14.07
CA GLN A 56 0.70 -2.75 15.49
C GLN A 56 1.72 -3.46 16.38
N LEU A 57 2.24 -4.61 15.96
CA LEU A 57 3.33 -5.30 16.66
C LEU A 57 4.59 -4.43 16.68
N MET A 58 4.96 -3.86 15.54
CA MET A 58 6.09 -2.95 15.39
C MET A 58 5.95 -1.71 16.26
N ARG A 59 4.76 -1.10 16.35
CA ARG A 59 4.50 0.05 17.24
C ARG A 59 4.78 -0.26 18.71
N ARG A 60 4.61 -1.51 19.15
CA ARG A 60 4.90 -1.93 20.53
C ARG A 60 6.39 -2.15 20.77
N TRP A 61 7.13 -2.57 19.74
CA TRP A 61 8.52 -2.99 19.86
C TRP A 61 9.51 -1.88 19.48
N LEU A 62 9.16 -1.02 18.53
CA LEU A 62 9.96 0.12 18.13
C LEU A 62 9.72 1.30 19.09
N PRO A 63 10.76 2.06 19.46
CA PRO A 63 10.63 3.23 20.32
C PRO A 63 10.08 4.45 19.55
N LEU A 64 8.86 4.35 19.01
CA LEU A 64 8.20 5.42 18.26
C LEU A 64 7.60 6.46 19.23
N ARG A 65 8.35 7.54 19.47
CA ARG A 65 8.00 8.55 20.48
C ARG A 65 7.01 9.63 20.00
N SER A 66 6.79 9.78 18.70
CA SER A 66 5.91 10.82 18.15
C SER A 66 4.66 10.24 17.48
N THR A 67 3.57 11.02 17.49
CA THR A 67 2.35 10.73 16.70
C THR A 67 2.67 10.69 15.22
N LEU A 68 3.60 11.52 14.75
CA LEU A 68 4.07 11.51 13.37
C LEU A 68 4.71 10.18 12.97
N ALA A 69 5.64 9.66 13.77
CA ALA A 69 6.31 8.39 13.47
C ALA A 69 5.33 7.21 13.50
N ARG A 70 4.41 7.19 14.47
CA ARG A 70 3.39 6.13 14.59
C ARG A 70 2.37 6.18 13.45
N GLY A 71 1.87 7.37 13.11
CA GLY A 71 0.97 7.56 11.99
C GLY A 71 1.62 7.23 10.64
N ALA A 72 2.87 7.68 10.42
CA ALA A 72 3.61 7.38 9.20
C ALA A 72 3.86 5.87 9.01
N LEU A 73 4.20 5.14 10.09
CA LEU A 73 4.37 3.69 10.06
C LEU A 73 3.14 3.01 9.43
N PHE A 74 1.95 3.36 9.88
CA PHE A 74 0.72 2.75 9.39
C PHE A 74 0.30 3.27 8.01
N GLY A 75 0.36 4.60 7.79
CA GLY A 75 -0.09 5.22 6.55
C GLY A 75 0.72 4.77 5.33
N MET A 76 2.05 4.72 5.45
CA MET A 76 2.93 4.17 4.39
C MET A 76 2.98 2.65 4.40
N GLY A 77 3.00 2.02 5.57
CA GLY A 77 3.26 0.57 5.68
C GLY A 77 2.07 -0.32 5.31
N ALA A 78 0.84 0.19 5.43
CA ALA A 78 -0.37 -0.61 5.27
C ALA A 78 -1.52 0.14 4.57
N HIS A 79 -1.23 1.27 3.91
CA HIS A 79 -2.17 2.05 3.11
C HIS A 79 -3.45 2.41 3.88
N GLY A 80 -4.62 2.22 3.26
CA GLY A 80 -5.92 2.51 3.87
C GLY A 80 -6.23 1.67 5.11
N ALA A 81 -5.87 0.37 5.11
CA ALA A 81 -6.05 -0.50 6.27
C ALA A 81 -5.19 -0.05 7.46
N GLY A 82 -3.94 0.35 7.19
CA GLY A 82 -3.06 0.97 8.18
C GLY A 82 -3.63 2.26 8.73
N THR A 83 -4.09 3.16 7.85
CA THR A 83 -4.70 4.44 8.25
C THR A 83 -5.91 4.24 9.15
N ALA A 84 -6.77 3.27 8.83
CA ALA A 84 -7.89 2.89 9.69
C ALA A 84 -7.40 2.40 11.06
N LYS A 85 -6.38 1.53 11.08
CA LYS A 85 -5.80 1.02 12.32
C LYS A 85 -5.15 2.11 13.18
N ALA A 86 -4.43 3.04 12.57
CA ALA A 86 -3.85 4.19 13.25
C ALA A 86 -4.93 5.03 13.93
N ARG A 87 -6.05 5.24 13.25
CA ARG A 87 -7.20 6.00 13.79
C ARG A 87 -7.89 5.29 14.95
N GLU A 88 -7.97 3.97 14.93
CA GLU A 88 -8.43 3.17 16.08
C GLU A 88 -7.50 3.32 17.29
N LEU A 89 -6.19 3.42 17.06
CA LEU A 89 -5.19 3.50 18.14
C LEU A 89 -5.10 4.90 18.75
N ALA A 90 -5.17 5.95 17.92
CA ALA A 90 -5.28 7.34 18.35
C ALA A 90 -5.76 8.22 17.18
N ALA A 91 -6.66 9.16 17.45
CA ALA A 91 -7.19 10.07 16.43
C ALA A 91 -6.09 10.85 15.70
N GLU A 92 -5.08 11.32 16.43
CA GLU A 92 -3.94 12.07 15.87
C GLU A 92 -3.02 11.20 15.01
N GLU A 93 -2.77 9.94 15.41
CA GLU A 93 -2.00 8.98 14.58
C GLU A 93 -2.74 8.69 13.27
N GLY A 94 -4.08 8.57 13.33
CA GLY A 94 -4.93 8.43 12.14
C GLY A 94 -4.88 9.65 11.21
N ALA A 95 -4.88 10.87 11.78
CA ALA A 95 -4.75 12.09 10.99
C ALA A 95 -3.40 12.16 10.26
N VAL A 96 -2.30 11.84 10.95
CA VAL A 96 -0.97 11.80 10.33
C VAL A 96 -0.89 10.67 9.29
N ALA A 97 -1.42 9.48 9.57
CA ALA A 97 -1.44 8.39 8.60
C ALA A 97 -2.18 8.79 7.31
N GLY A 98 -3.33 9.46 7.43
CA GLY A 98 -4.08 10.00 6.30
C GLY A 98 -3.28 11.04 5.51
N LEU A 99 -2.65 12.00 6.19
CA LEU A 99 -1.80 13.01 5.55
C LEU A 99 -0.65 12.36 4.77
N VAL A 100 0.04 11.41 5.38
CA VAL A 100 1.14 10.66 4.77
C VAL A 100 0.66 9.90 3.52
N MET A 101 -0.51 9.28 3.58
CA MET A 101 -1.10 8.58 2.44
C MET A 101 -1.44 9.52 1.28
N VAL A 102 -2.00 10.71 1.58
CA VAL A 102 -2.27 11.75 0.57
C VAL A 102 -0.97 12.23 -0.07
N MET A 103 0.07 12.49 0.74
CA MET A 103 1.39 12.92 0.24
C MET A 103 2.04 11.86 -0.64
N ALA A 104 1.96 10.58 -0.28
CA ALA A 104 2.43 9.48 -1.11
C ALA A 104 1.68 9.42 -2.46
N GLY A 105 0.36 9.62 -2.44
CA GLY A 105 -0.45 9.72 -3.66
C GLY A 105 -0.03 10.88 -4.56
N LEU A 106 0.14 12.08 -3.99
CA LEU A 106 0.59 13.27 -4.73
C LEU A 106 1.97 13.05 -5.35
N PHE A 107 2.91 12.50 -4.57
CA PHE A 107 4.24 12.15 -5.06
C PHE A 107 4.17 11.21 -6.26
N ASN A 108 3.34 10.15 -6.17
CA ASN A 108 3.18 9.20 -7.25
C ASN A 108 2.63 9.86 -8.53
N VAL A 109 1.63 10.74 -8.40
CA VAL A 109 1.03 11.47 -9.53
C VAL A 109 2.04 12.40 -10.21
N LEU A 110 2.90 13.08 -9.45
CA LEU A 110 3.90 14.00 -9.99
C LEU A 110 5.10 13.27 -10.63
N VAL A 111 5.55 12.18 -10.01
CA VAL A 111 6.79 11.49 -10.43
C VAL A 111 6.54 10.50 -11.56
N THR A 112 5.40 9.80 -11.58
CA THR A 112 5.12 8.77 -12.59
C THR A 112 5.25 9.28 -14.03
N PRO A 113 4.66 10.43 -14.43
CA PRO A 113 4.81 10.95 -15.78
C PRO A 113 6.27 11.26 -16.14
N ALA A 114 7.03 11.86 -15.22
CA ALA A 114 8.43 12.20 -15.44
C ALA A 114 9.30 10.95 -15.65
N VAL A 115 9.05 9.90 -14.85
CA VAL A 115 9.75 8.61 -14.98
C VAL A 115 9.42 7.94 -16.32
N VAL A 116 8.15 7.95 -16.73
CA VAL A 116 7.73 7.37 -18.01
C VAL A 116 8.37 8.10 -19.19
N VAL A 117 8.37 9.43 -19.19
CA VAL A 117 9.02 10.22 -20.27
C VAL A 117 10.52 9.97 -20.30
N GLY A 118 11.19 9.93 -19.14
CA GLY A 118 12.63 9.66 -19.07
C GLY A 118 13.04 8.24 -19.47
N LEU A 119 12.14 7.26 -19.39
CA LEU A 119 12.37 5.89 -19.87
C LEU A 119 12.14 5.74 -21.39
N LEU A 120 11.36 6.64 -21.99
CA LEU A 120 11.02 6.62 -23.42
C LEU A 120 11.90 7.58 -24.25
N ALA A 121 12.73 8.39 -23.61
CA ALA A 121 13.72 9.29 -24.22
C ALA A 121 15.09 8.60 -24.30
#